data_AF-A0A9Q0MMF2-F1
#
_entry.id   AF-A0A9Q0MMF2-F1
#
_cell.length_a   1.000
_cell.length_b   1.000
_cell.length_c   1.000
_cell.angle_alpha   90.00
_cell.angle_beta   90.00
_cell.angle_gamma   90.00
#
_symmetry.space_group_name_H-M   'P 1'
#
loop_
_entity.id
_entity.type
_entity.pdbx_description
1 polymer ?
#
loop_
_entity_poly.entity_id
_entity_poly.type
_entity_poly.pdbx_seq_one_letter_code
_entity_poly.pdbx_strand_id
1 'polypeptide(L)'
;INDSSLKELQAFLQPIAEASEILSGDTYPTIHLVALFLLQLEDHIKVKSSDSHEMRALKAQAALCFEEYCEPDEFCYMAAMFDPRYKSLKFAPPETREKAIDMLERLVALELDESMKVA
;
A
#
# COMPACT_ATOMS: atom_id res chain seq x y z
N ILE A 1 16.92 27.74 -6.43
CA ILE A 1 15.62 27.06 -6.30
C ILE A 1 14.61 28.14 -5.95
N ASN A 2 13.50 28.25 -6.69
CA ASN A 2 12.47 29.26 -6.40
C ASN A 2 11.48 28.70 -5.34
N ASP A 3 10.79 29.59 -4.62
CA ASP A 3 9.87 29.20 -3.54
C ASP A 3 8.71 28.33 -4.02
N SER A 4 8.29 28.46 -5.28
CA SER A 4 7.23 27.63 -5.87
C SER A 4 7.66 26.17 -6.04
N SER A 5 8.88 25.92 -6.53
CA SER A 5 9.40 24.57 -6.67
C SER A 5 9.65 23.90 -5.32
N LEU A 6 10.02 24.67 -4.28
CA LEU A 6 10.12 24.14 -2.91
C LEU A 6 8.75 23.71 -2.38
N LYS A 7 7.70 24.50 -2.60
CA LYS A 7 6.33 24.14 -2.20
C LYS A 7 5.81 22.92 -2.97
N GLU A 8 6.08 22.84 -4.26
CA GLU A 8 5.73 21.66 -5.07
C GLU A 8 6.44 20.40 -4.56
N LEU A 9 7.74 20.49 -4.25
CA LEU A 9 8.50 19.38 -3.70
C LEU A 9 7.99 18.97 -2.31
N GLN A 10 7.69 19.94 -1.44
CA GLN A 10 7.11 19.68 -0.13
C GLN A 10 5.76 18.96 -0.27
N ALA A 11 4.89 19.43 -1.15
CA ALA A 11 3.59 18.81 -1.41
C ALA A 11 3.73 17.40 -2.00
N PHE A 12 4.78 17.15 -2.79
CA PHE A 12 5.08 15.81 -3.31
C PHE A 12 5.55 14.86 -2.19
N LEU A 13 6.43 15.32 -1.29
CA LEU A 13 7.00 14.49 -0.23
C LEU A 13 6.04 14.24 0.93
N GLN A 14 5.09 15.15 1.17
CA GLN A 14 4.21 15.08 2.34
C GLN A 14 3.45 13.74 2.46
N PRO A 15 2.78 13.20 1.41
CA PRO A 15 2.09 11.91 1.53
C PRO A 15 3.03 10.73 1.80
N ILE A 16 4.26 10.78 1.28
CA ILE A 16 5.29 9.75 1.50
C ILE A 16 5.74 9.78 2.96
N ALA A 17 5.93 10.99 3.52
CA ALA A 17 6.30 11.16 4.93
C ALA A 17 5.18 10.68 5.86
N GLU A 18 3.93 11.03 5.58
CA GLU A 18 2.76 10.56 6.35
C GLU A 18 2.62 9.04 6.33
N ALA A 19 2.75 8.42 5.15
CA ALA A 19 2.71 6.97 5.04
C ALA A 19 3.86 6.31 5.82
N SER A 20 5.07 6.87 5.72
CA SER A 20 6.24 6.36 6.44
C SER A 20 6.07 6.43 7.96
N GLU A 21 5.55 7.54 8.47
CA GLU A 21 5.28 7.74 9.90
C GLU A 21 4.27 6.70 10.42
N ILE A 22 3.17 6.50 9.70
CA ILE A 22 2.11 5.56 10.09
C ILE A 22 2.59 4.11 10.01
N LEU A 23 3.27 3.74 8.92
CA LEU A 23 3.72 2.36 8.70
C LEU A 23 4.89 1.96 9.61
N SER A 24 5.65 2.94 10.10
CA SER A 24 6.74 2.71 11.07
C SER A 24 6.24 2.58 12.52
N GLY A 25 4.93 2.71 12.77
CA GLY A 25 4.36 2.54 14.10
C GLY A 25 4.63 1.13 14.66
N ASP A 26 5.15 1.07 15.88
CA ASP A 26 5.50 -0.17 16.59
C ASP A 26 4.57 -0.49 17.77
N THR A 27 3.72 0.46 18.16
CA THR A 27 2.75 0.34 19.25
C THR A 27 1.37 -0.14 18.81
N TYR A 28 1.16 -0.32 17.50
CA TYR A 28 -0.08 -0.81 16.90
C TYR A 28 0.22 -1.60 15.61
N PRO A 29 -0.68 -2.51 15.19
CA PRO A 29 -0.47 -3.25 13.94
C PRO A 29 -0.50 -2.31 12.73
N THR A 30 0.48 -2.38 11.83
CA THR A 30 0.55 -1.52 10.64
C THR A 30 0.39 -2.29 9.32
N ILE A 31 0.61 -3.61 9.33
CA ILE A 31 0.64 -4.43 8.11
C ILE A 31 -0.67 -4.38 7.30
N HIS A 32 -1.81 -4.27 7.98
CA HIS A 32 -3.13 -4.13 7.36
C HIS A 32 -3.32 -2.81 6.58
N LEU A 33 -2.42 -1.84 6.74
CA LEU A 33 -2.43 -0.55 6.06
C LEU A 33 -1.47 -0.49 4.88
N VAL A 34 -0.50 -1.41 4.76
CA VAL A 34 0.57 -1.36 3.75
C VAL A 34 0.00 -1.31 2.33
N ALA A 35 -0.87 -2.26 1.98
CA ALA A 35 -1.48 -2.31 0.65
C ALA A 35 -2.30 -1.05 0.30
N LEU A 36 -2.94 -0.45 1.31
CA LEU A 36 -3.72 0.78 1.13
C LEU A 36 -2.80 1.98 0.83
N PHE A 37 -1.75 2.17 1.64
CA PHE A 37 -0.82 3.28 1.47
C PHE A 37 -0.02 3.16 0.17
N LEU A 38 0.43 1.95 -0.20
CA LEU A 38 1.15 1.76 -1.45
C LEU A 38 0.29 2.14 -2.65
N LEU A 39 -0.98 1.71 -2.71
CA LEU A 39 -1.88 2.11 -3.80
C LEU A 39 -2.12 3.63 -3.83
N GLN A 40 -2.28 4.28 -2.68
CA GLN A 40 -2.44 5.74 -2.60
C GLN A 40 -1.19 6.48 -3.10
N LEU A 41 -0.01 5.99 -2.75
CA LEU A 41 1.26 6.56 -3.18
C LEU A 41 1.52 6.31 -4.67
N GLU A 42 1.19 5.13 -5.19
CA GLU A 42 1.22 4.83 -6.63
C GLU A 42 0.35 5.82 -7.42
N ASP A 43 -0.84 6.15 -6.93
CA ASP A 43 -1.68 7.15 -7.60
C ASP A 43 -1.09 8.56 -7.49
N HIS A 44 -0.50 8.90 -6.35
CA HIS A 44 0.14 10.20 -6.11
C HIS A 44 1.35 10.45 -7.02
N ILE A 45 2.17 9.42 -7.26
CA ILE A 45 3.37 9.52 -8.10
C ILE A 45 3.06 9.47 -9.60
N LYS A 46 1.81 9.23 -10.02
CA LYS A 46 1.45 9.30 -11.44
C LYS A 46 1.69 10.70 -12.00
N VAL A 47 2.34 10.74 -13.17
CA VAL A 47 2.56 11.96 -13.94
C VAL A 47 1.21 12.50 -14.41
N LYS A 48 0.99 13.80 -14.16
CA LYS A 48 -0.21 14.55 -14.57
C LYS A 48 0.18 15.55 -15.66
N SER A 49 -0.76 15.86 -16.56
CA SER A 49 -0.55 16.84 -17.63
C SER A 49 -0.25 18.26 -17.12
N SER A 50 -0.71 18.57 -15.91
CA SER A 50 -0.47 19.84 -15.22
C SER A 50 0.91 19.95 -14.54
N ASP A 51 1.66 18.86 -14.45
CA ASP A 51 2.93 18.83 -13.71
C ASP A 51 4.02 19.66 -14.43
N SER A 52 4.87 20.35 -13.67
CA SER A 52 6.08 21.00 -14.17
C SER A 52 7.06 19.99 -14.77
N HIS A 53 8.03 20.44 -15.58
CA HIS A 53 9.00 19.53 -16.20
C HIS A 53 9.79 18.75 -15.14
N GLU A 54 10.21 19.44 -14.08
CA GLU A 54 10.92 18.89 -12.93
C GLU A 54 10.04 17.88 -12.18
N MET A 55 8.76 18.19 -11.94
CA MET A 55 7.84 17.29 -11.25
C MET A 55 7.58 16.00 -12.06
N ARG A 56 7.46 16.11 -13.38
CA ARG A 56 7.34 14.93 -14.25
C ARG A 56 8.57 14.02 -14.15
N ALA A 57 9.77 14.60 -14.16
CA ALA A 57 11.01 13.83 -14.01
C ALA A 57 11.10 13.16 -12.63
N LEU A 58 10.76 13.89 -11.56
CA LEU A 58 10.75 13.36 -10.20
C LEU A 58 9.75 12.19 -10.05
N LYS A 59 8.52 12.37 -10.53
CA LYS A 59 7.47 11.36 -10.49
C LYS A 59 7.82 10.13 -11.33
N ALA A 60 8.43 10.31 -12.50
CA ALA A 60 8.89 9.20 -13.31
C ALA A 60 9.98 8.39 -12.58
N GLN A 61 10.93 9.06 -11.91
CA GLN A 61 11.93 8.36 -11.10
C GLN A 61 11.30 7.68 -9.88
N ALA A 62 10.35 8.32 -9.22
CA ALA A 62 9.64 7.73 -8.09
C ALA A 62 8.86 6.48 -8.50
N ALA A 63 8.19 6.49 -9.67
CA ALA A 63 7.49 5.33 -10.21
C ALA A 63 8.43 4.13 -10.39
N LEU A 64 9.63 4.35 -10.94
CA LEU A 64 10.64 3.30 -11.06
C LEU A 64 11.08 2.74 -9.69
N CYS A 65 11.31 3.61 -8.71
CA CYS A 65 11.66 3.17 -7.36
C CYS A 65 10.51 2.39 -6.69
N PHE A 66 9.26 2.83 -6.86
CA PHE A 66 8.12 2.14 -6.28
C PHE A 66 7.90 0.76 -6.91
N GLU A 67 8.06 0.65 -8.23
CA GLU A 67 8.00 -0.64 -8.92
C GLU A 67 9.09 -1.61 -8.43
N GLU A 68 10.29 -1.11 -8.12
CA GLU A 68 11.41 -1.95 -7.66
C GLU A 68 11.29 -2.34 -6.17
N TYR A 69 10.85 -1.43 -5.31
CA TYR A 69 10.95 -1.60 -3.85
C TYR A 69 9.61 -1.70 -3.12
N CYS A 70 8.49 -1.43 -3.77
CA CYS A 70 7.20 -1.23 -3.11
C CYS A 70 6.08 -2.09 -3.72
N GLU A 71 6.34 -3.40 -3.85
CA GLU A 71 5.31 -4.37 -4.22
C GLU A 71 4.65 -4.95 -2.95
N PRO A 72 3.35 -4.68 -2.68
CA PRO A 72 2.66 -5.33 -1.58
C PRO A 72 2.49 -6.82 -1.87
N ASP A 73 2.89 -7.66 -0.93
CA ASP A 73 2.61 -9.09 -1.01
C ASP A 73 1.12 -9.41 -0.77
N GLU A 74 0.70 -10.62 -1.15
CA GLU A 74 -0.69 -11.09 -0.96
C GLU A 74 -1.09 -11.08 0.52
N PHE A 75 -0.11 -11.23 1.43
CA PHE A 75 -0.31 -11.16 2.87
C PHE A 75 -0.76 -9.77 3.34
N CYS A 76 -0.22 -8.68 2.77
CA CYS A 76 -0.66 -7.32 3.07
C CYS A 76 -2.14 -7.10 2.72
N TYR A 77 -2.61 -7.67 1.60
CA TYR A 77 -4.01 -7.60 1.20
C TYR A 77 -4.91 -8.45 2.11
N MET A 78 -4.48 -9.67 2.46
CA MET A 78 -5.19 -10.50 3.43
C MET A 78 -5.28 -9.79 4.79
N ALA A 79 -4.19 -9.18 5.27
CA ALA A 79 -4.17 -8.45 6.53
C ALA A 79 -5.14 -7.27 6.52
N ALA A 80 -5.26 -6.55 5.40
CA ALA A 80 -6.24 -5.47 5.24
C ALA A 80 -7.69 -5.96 5.38
N MET A 81 -7.98 -7.24 5.11
CA MET A 81 -9.33 -7.78 5.29
C MET A 81 -9.78 -7.84 6.76
N PHE A 82 -8.83 -7.90 7.71
CA PHE A 82 -9.12 -7.86 9.13
C PHE A 82 -9.51 -6.47 9.65
N ASP A 83 -9.34 -5.43 8.84
CA ASP A 83 -9.93 -4.12 9.10
C ASP A 83 -11.36 -4.07 8.53
N PRO A 84 -12.41 -3.86 9.35
CA PRO A 84 -13.79 -3.79 8.87
C PRO A 84 -14.05 -2.76 7.77
N ARG A 85 -13.23 -1.69 7.72
CA ARG A 85 -13.31 -0.64 6.68
C ARG A 85 -12.88 -1.17 5.32
N TYR A 86 -12.00 -2.16 5.30
CA TYR A 86 -11.32 -2.67 4.11
C TYR A 86 -11.59 -4.15 3.83
N LYS A 87 -12.43 -4.83 4.62
CA LYS A 87 -12.82 -6.25 4.49
C LYS A 87 -13.21 -6.75 3.10
N SER A 88 -13.62 -5.85 2.20
CA SER A 88 -14.03 -6.20 0.82
C SER A 88 -12.95 -5.91 -0.22
N LEU A 89 -11.84 -5.29 0.18
CA LEU A 89 -10.70 -4.91 -0.64
C LEU A 89 -11.10 -4.15 -1.93
N LYS A 90 -12.13 -3.30 -1.86
CA LYS A 90 -12.64 -2.55 -3.02
C LYS A 90 -11.60 -1.65 -3.71
N PHE A 91 -10.51 -1.33 -3.01
CA PHE A 91 -9.41 -0.55 -3.55
C PHE A 91 -8.47 -1.40 -4.43
N ALA A 92 -8.45 -2.72 -4.28
CA ALA A 92 -7.57 -3.61 -5.02
C ALA A 92 -8.22 -4.15 -6.32
N PRO A 93 -7.41 -4.52 -7.33
CA PRO A 93 -7.89 -5.21 -8.52
C PRO A 93 -8.61 -6.53 -8.19
N PRO A 94 -9.59 -6.97 -9.00
CA PRO A 94 -10.33 -8.22 -8.77
C PRO A 94 -9.43 -9.44 -8.55
N GLU A 95 -8.37 -9.62 -9.34
CA GLU A 95 -7.46 -10.75 -9.20
C GLU A 95 -6.74 -10.78 -7.85
N THR A 96 -6.33 -9.61 -7.35
CA THR A 96 -5.67 -9.47 -6.05
C THR A 96 -6.63 -9.79 -4.90
N ARG A 97 -7.90 -9.41 -5.06
CA ARG A 97 -8.95 -9.69 -4.07
C ARG A 97 -9.21 -11.19 -3.96
N GLU A 98 -9.29 -11.88 -5.09
CA GLU A 98 -9.48 -13.35 -5.13
C GLU A 98 -8.32 -14.07 -4.45
N LYS A 99 -7.08 -13.70 -4.79
CA LYS A 99 -5.87 -14.26 -4.16
C LYS A 99 -5.84 -14.07 -2.64
N ALA A 100 -6.20 -12.88 -2.15
CA ALA A 100 -6.24 -12.60 -0.72
C ALA A 100 -7.31 -13.43 0.00
N ILE A 101 -8.47 -13.65 -0.62
CA ILE A 101 -9.54 -14.51 -0.09
C ILE A 101 -9.06 -15.97 -0.05
N ASP A 102 -8.50 -16.48 -1.15
CA ASP A 102 -7.95 -17.84 -1.21
C ASP A 102 -6.89 -18.09 -0.13
N MET A 103 -6.03 -17.10 0.11
CA MET A 103 -5.02 -17.16 1.15
C MET A 103 -5.65 -17.24 2.56
N LEU A 104 -6.67 -16.44 2.83
CA LEU A 104 -7.40 -16.46 4.10
C LEU A 104 -8.12 -17.80 4.32
N GLU A 105 -8.78 -18.32 3.30
CA GLU A 105 -9.49 -19.60 3.37
C GLU A 105 -8.53 -20.75 3.67
N ARG A 106 -7.34 -20.76 3.04
CA ARG A 106 -6.28 -21.74 3.34
C ARG A 106 -5.79 -21.62 4.77
N LEU A 107 -5.56 -20.41 5.27
CA LEU A 107 -5.11 -20.19 6.64
C LEU A 107 -6.14 -20.71 7.65
N VAL A 108 -7.43 -20.42 7.44
CA VAL A 108 -8.52 -20.93 8.28
C VAL A 108 -8.60 -22.45 8.23
N ALA A 109 -8.47 -23.06 7.05
CA ALA A 109 -8.50 -24.52 6.91
C ALA A 109 -7.35 -25.20 7.67
N LEU A 110 -6.14 -24.64 7.61
CA LEU A 110 -4.97 -25.16 8.33
C LEU A 110 -5.18 -25.12 9.85
N GLU A 111 -5.68 -23.99 10.38
CA GLU A 111 -5.95 -23.83 11.82
C GLU A 111 -7.03 -24.80 12.33
N LEU A 112 -8.06 -25.07 11.52
CA LEU A 112 -9.09 -26.05 11.86
C LEU A 112 -8.54 -27.48 11.88
N ASP A 113 -7.71 -27.85 10.91
CA ASP A 113 -7.06 -29.16 10.86
C ASP A 113 -6.09 -29.38 12.03
N GLU A 114 -5.36 -28.35 12.47
CA GLU A 114 -4.52 -28.42 13.67
C GLU A 114 -5.34 -28.56 14.95
N SER A 115 -6.42 -27.78 15.08
CA SER A 115 -7.34 -27.86 16.22
C SER A 115 -7.97 -29.24 16.36
N MET A 116 -8.19 -29.96 15.25
CA MET A 116 -8.72 -31.34 15.25
C MET A 116 -7.69 -32.42 15.57
N LYS A 117 -6.39 -32.16 15.43
CA LYS A 117 -5.31 -33.12 15.79
C LYS A 117 -4.95 -33.10 17.27
N VAL A 118 -5.33 -32.04 17.98
CA VAL A 118 -5.02 -31.85 19.42
C VAL A 118 -6.22 -32.23 20.32
N ALA A 119 -7.39 -32.51 19.73
CA ALA A 119 -8.61 -32.95 20.40
C ALA A 119 -8.78 -34.48 20.35
#